data_AF-A0A401T053-F1
#
_entry.id   AF-A0A401T053-F1
#
_cell.length_a   1.000
_cell.length_b   1.000
_cell.length_c   1.000
_cell.angle_alpha   90.00
_cell.angle_beta   90.00
_cell.angle_gamma   90.00
#
_symmetry.space_group_name_H-M   'P 1'
#
loop_
_entity.id
_entity.type
_entity.pdbx_description
1 polymer ?
#
loop_
_entity_poly.entity_id
_entity_poly.type
_entity_poly.pdbx_seq_one_letter_code
_entity_poly.pdbx_strand_id
1 'polypeptide(L)'
;MCGGGVDLMMLPPQARVMATIGVTRGLGDHNLKVHCSNIHIKPFLSCIPEVKVYNITKYEHGVDDVIVLGTDGLWDVVSNREVADIVIRVLSSCQPDDLNRFTLAAQNLVMRSRGILKGHSWRLSNDRLGSGDDISVFVIPLYGHT
;
A
#
# COMPACT_ATOMS: atom_id res chain seq x y z
N MET A 1 -7.64 33.54 -20.36
CA MET A 1 -9.00 32.95 -20.26
C MET A 1 -8.90 31.48 -20.61
N CYS A 2 -8.98 30.60 -19.62
CA CYS A 2 -9.37 29.21 -19.82
C CYS A 2 -10.48 28.95 -18.81
N GLY A 3 -11.69 29.31 -19.21
CA GLY A 3 -12.91 28.85 -18.58
C GLY A 3 -13.23 27.45 -19.09
N GLY A 4 -13.70 26.60 -18.20
CA GLY A 4 -14.11 25.24 -18.49
C GLY A 4 -14.37 24.54 -17.17
N GLY A 5 -15.55 24.77 -16.61
CA GLY A 5 -16.04 24.04 -15.44
C GLY A 5 -16.12 22.56 -15.77
N VAL A 6 -15.36 21.76 -15.02
CA VAL A 6 -15.68 20.35 -14.85
C VAL A 6 -16.26 20.23 -13.45
N ASP A 7 -17.51 19.76 -13.42
CA ASP A 7 -18.24 19.36 -12.23
C ASP A 7 -17.46 18.19 -11.59
N LEU A 8 -16.52 18.53 -10.70
CA LEU A 8 -15.71 17.57 -9.98
C LEU A 8 -16.58 17.05 -8.83
N MET A 9 -17.37 16.00 -9.11
CA MET A 9 -17.96 15.17 -8.07
C MET A 9 -16.89 14.89 -7.01
N MET A 10 -17.12 15.45 -5.82
CA MET A 10 -16.20 15.50 -4.69
C MET A 10 -15.95 14.10 -4.11
N LEU A 11 -15.07 13.34 -4.75
CA LEU A 11 -14.10 12.54 -3.98
C LEU A 11 -13.14 13.55 -3.33
N PRO A 12 -12.79 13.43 -2.04
CA PRO A 12 -11.86 14.36 -1.42
C PRO A 12 -10.58 14.40 -2.28
N PRO A 13 -10.09 15.59 -2.66
CA PRO A 13 -8.96 15.69 -3.56
C PRO A 13 -7.78 14.96 -2.91
N GLN A 14 -7.33 13.87 -3.55
CA GLN A 14 -6.06 13.25 -3.21
C GLN A 14 -5.03 14.37 -3.27
N ALA A 15 -4.42 14.70 -2.13
CA ALA A 15 -3.53 15.85 -2.04
C ALA A 15 -2.36 15.65 -3.01
N ARG A 16 -2.15 16.61 -3.91
CA ARG A 16 -1.10 16.56 -4.92
C ARG A 16 -0.12 17.70 -4.72
N VAL A 17 1.18 17.40 -4.80
CA VAL A 17 2.23 18.41 -4.83
C VAL A 17 2.03 19.27 -6.07
N MET A 18 1.78 20.56 -5.85
CA MET A 18 1.51 21.54 -6.92
C MET A 18 0.42 21.07 -7.90
N ALA A 19 -0.64 20.43 -7.38
CA ALA A 19 -1.72 19.84 -8.17
C ALA A 19 -1.28 18.84 -9.27
N THR A 20 -0.06 18.29 -9.16
CA THR A 20 0.57 17.50 -10.22
C THR A 20 0.73 16.03 -9.83
N ILE A 21 1.45 15.74 -8.74
CA ILE A 21 1.79 14.36 -8.34
C ILE A 21 1.26 14.03 -6.93
N GLY A 22 0.78 12.81 -6.72
CA GLY A 22 0.15 12.36 -5.47
C GLY A 22 1.13 12.00 -4.34
N VAL A 23 2.44 12.13 -4.56
CA VAL A 23 3.47 11.82 -3.58
C VAL A 23 4.40 13.01 -3.35
N THR A 24 4.94 13.11 -2.14
CA THR A 24 5.93 14.15 -1.76
C THR A 24 7.37 13.66 -1.86
N ARG A 25 7.55 12.34 -1.98
CA ARG A 25 8.85 11.70 -2.15
C ARG A 25 8.78 10.62 -3.22
N GLY A 26 9.84 10.50 -4.01
CA GLY A 26 9.93 9.56 -5.13
C GLY A 26 11.25 9.65 -5.87
N LEU A 27 11.67 8.52 -6.44
CA LEU A 27 12.79 8.45 -7.39
C LEU A 27 12.29 8.84 -8.79
N GLY A 28 13.18 9.35 -9.65
CA GLY A 28 12.82 9.71 -11.03
C GLY A 28 12.12 11.07 -11.14
N ASP A 29 11.17 11.20 -12.07
CA ASP A 29 10.39 12.41 -12.36
C ASP A 29 11.23 13.67 -12.66
N HIS A 30 12.43 13.49 -13.21
CA HIS A 30 13.37 14.60 -13.47
C HIS A 30 12.82 15.65 -14.43
N ASN A 31 12.02 15.24 -15.42
CA ASN A 31 11.44 16.11 -16.42
C ASN A 31 9.97 16.46 -16.14
N LEU A 32 9.40 16.00 -15.01
CA LEU A 32 8.01 16.28 -14.67
C LEU A 32 7.84 17.76 -14.32
N LYS A 33 6.90 18.41 -14.99
CA LYS A 33 6.56 19.83 -14.81
C LYS A 33 5.19 20.00 -14.19
N VAL A 34 5.03 21.08 -13.43
CA VAL A 34 3.76 21.49 -12.86
C VAL A 34 2.80 21.85 -14.00
N HIS A 35 1.56 21.36 -13.89
CA HIS A 35 0.51 21.54 -14.89
C HIS A 35 0.40 23.00 -15.37
N CYS A 36 0.33 23.21 -16.69
CA CYS A 36 0.29 24.53 -17.34
C CYS A 36 1.45 25.49 -16.98
N SER A 37 2.63 24.98 -16.63
CA SER A 37 3.79 25.82 -16.33
C SER A 37 5.10 25.23 -16.85
N ASN A 38 6.18 26.02 -16.80
CA ASN A 38 7.54 25.56 -17.05
C ASN A 38 8.33 25.22 -15.78
N ILE A 39 7.65 25.16 -14.63
CA ILE A 39 8.27 24.84 -13.34
C ILE A 39 8.38 23.32 -13.21
N HIS A 40 9.59 22.82 -12.92
CA HIS A 40 9.79 21.40 -12.65
C HIS A 40 9.32 21.05 -11.23
N ILE A 41 8.81 19.82 -11.05
CA ILE A 41 8.35 19.36 -9.74
C ILE A 41 9.51 19.21 -8.75
N LYS A 42 10.72 18.93 -9.24
CA LYS A 42 11.95 19.00 -8.44
C LYS A 42 12.36 20.48 -8.29
N PRO A 43 12.73 20.93 -7.07
CA PRO A 43 13.15 20.12 -5.92
C PRO A 43 12.04 19.74 -4.91
N PHE A 44 10.76 20.02 -5.18
CA PHE A 44 9.65 19.76 -4.26
C PHE A 44 9.30 18.27 -4.10
N LEU A 45 9.72 17.42 -5.05
CA LEU A 45 9.69 15.96 -4.95
C LEU A 45 11.07 15.42 -4.54
N SER A 46 11.21 15.04 -3.27
CA SER A 46 12.47 14.55 -2.70
C SER A 46 12.70 13.07 -3.00
N CYS A 47 13.93 12.68 -3.35
CA CYS A 47 14.33 11.27 -3.43
C CYS A 47 14.86 10.70 -2.10
N ILE A 48 14.89 11.50 -1.04
CA ILE A 48 15.50 11.13 0.24
C ILE A 48 14.51 10.32 1.07
N PRO A 49 14.82 9.06 1.42
CA PRO A 49 13.94 8.22 2.22
C PRO A 49 13.90 8.67 3.69
N GLU A 50 12.87 8.24 4.41
CA GLU A 50 12.89 8.20 5.87
C GLU A 50 13.43 6.83 6.29
N VAL A 51 14.40 6.82 7.21
CA VAL A 51 15.05 5.58 7.67
C VAL A 51 14.66 5.31 9.11
N LYS A 52 14.06 4.14 9.36
CA LYS A 52 13.79 3.60 10.71
C LYS A 52 14.54 2.30 10.86
N VAL A 53 15.22 2.14 11.99
CA VAL A 53 16.00 0.93 12.30
C VAL A 53 15.22 0.11 13.33
N TYR A 54 14.95 -1.14 12.98
CA TYR A 54 14.38 -2.13 13.88
C TYR A 54 15.46 -3.15 14.26
N ASN A 55 15.76 -3.26 15.56
CA ASN A 55 16.72 -4.26 16.04
C ASN A 55 16.00 -5.59 16.30
N ILE A 56 16.22 -6.57 15.42
CA ILE A 56 15.61 -7.91 15.49
C ILE A 56 16.03 -8.65 16.76
N THR A 57 17.25 -8.44 17.27
CA THR A 57 17.73 -9.14 18.47
C THR A 57 17.18 -8.56 19.77
N LYS A 58 16.43 -7.45 19.70
CA LYS A 58 15.90 -6.77 20.89
C LYS A 58 14.66 -7.47 21.45
N TYR A 59 13.95 -8.24 20.63
CA TYR A 59 12.72 -8.91 20.99
C TYR A 59 12.79 -10.39 20.62
N GLU A 60 12.10 -11.22 21.38
CA GLU A 60 11.89 -12.62 21.00
C GLU A 60 10.76 -12.67 19.98
N HIS A 61 11.06 -13.21 18.81
CA HIS A 61 10.10 -13.39 17.72
C HIS A 61 9.59 -14.82 17.70
N GLY A 62 8.28 -15.00 17.59
CA GLY A 62 7.66 -16.29 17.32
C GLY A 62 7.65 -16.62 15.82
N VAL A 63 7.31 -17.87 15.51
CA VAL A 63 7.20 -18.38 14.12
C VAL A 63 6.18 -17.64 13.25
N ASP A 64 5.26 -16.90 13.88
CA ASP A 64 4.19 -16.14 13.23
C ASP A 64 4.49 -14.63 13.16
N ASP A 65 5.59 -14.17 13.74
CA ASP A 65 5.97 -12.75 13.69
C ASP A 65 6.58 -12.40 12.33
N VAL A 66 6.00 -11.39 11.69
CA VAL A 66 6.35 -10.98 10.32
C VAL A 66 6.37 -9.46 10.16
N ILE A 67 7.10 -9.00 9.14
CA ILE A 67 6.94 -7.67 8.57
C ILE A 67 6.08 -7.79 7.31
N VAL A 68 5.07 -6.92 7.20
CA VAL A 68 4.26 -6.78 5.98
C VAL A 68 4.67 -5.50 5.26
N LEU A 69 5.03 -5.62 3.99
CA LEU A 69 5.26 -4.50 3.09
C LEU A 69 4.20 -4.55 1.98
N GLY A 70 3.67 -3.41 1.56
CA GLY A 70 2.76 -3.36 0.42
C GLY A 70 2.63 -1.97 -0.19
N THR A 71 2.14 -1.91 -1.42
CA THR A 71 1.78 -0.64 -2.12
C THR A 71 0.52 -0.02 -1.52
N ASP A 72 0.26 1.25 -1.83
CA ASP A 72 -0.98 1.96 -1.46
C ASP A 72 -2.25 1.22 -1.90
N GLY A 73 -2.19 0.47 -3.02
CA GLY A 73 -3.24 -0.45 -3.41
C GLY A 73 -3.71 -1.45 -2.33
N LEU A 74 -2.89 -1.77 -1.33
CA LEU A 74 -3.31 -2.49 -0.11
C LEU A 74 -3.87 -1.52 0.94
N TRP A 75 -3.07 -0.50 1.30
CA TRP A 75 -3.30 0.34 2.47
C TRP A 75 -4.45 1.34 2.33
N ASP A 76 -4.86 1.68 1.11
CA ASP A 76 -5.99 2.57 0.83
C ASP A 76 -7.34 1.96 1.23
N VAL A 77 -7.42 0.62 1.30
CA VAL A 77 -8.69 -0.09 1.50
C VAL A 77 -8.69 -1.07 2.67
N VAL A 78 -7.51 -1.48 3.16
CA VAL A 78 -7.36 -2.36 4.33
C VAL A 78 -6.53 -1.66 5.41
N SER A 79 -7.07 -1.61 6.64
CA SER A 79 -6.36 -0.99 7.76
C SER A 79 -5.21 -1.85 8.30
N ASN A 80 -4.23 -1.24 8.98
CA ASN A 80 -3.13 -1.95 9.63
C ASN A 80 -3.61 -3.10 10.55
N ARG A 81 -4.70 -2.87 11.29
CA ARG A 81 -5.30 -3.88 12.16
C ARG A 81 -5.90 -5.03 11.37
N GLU A 82 -6.65 -4.75 10.31
CA GLU A 82 -7.20 -5.80 9.45
C GLU A 82 -6.10 -6.62 8.78
N VAL A 83 -5.02 -5.98 8.34
CA VAL A 83 -3.84 -6.70 7.82
C VAL A 83 -3.28 -7.65 8.86
N ALA A 84 -3.05 -7.16 10.10
CA ALA A 84 -2.55 -7.99 11.19
C ALA A 84 -3.49 -9.17 11.50
N ASP A 85 -4.80 -8.92 11.62
CA ASP A 85 -5.79 -9.95 11.92
C ASP A 85 -5.84 -11.04 10.81
N ILE A 86 -5.71 -10.65 9.54
CA ILE A 86 -5.67 -11.60 8.41
C ILE A 86 -4.41 -12.45 8.47
N VAL A 87 -3.25 -11.82 8.67
CA VAL A 87 -1.96 -12.51 8.75
C VAL A 87 -1.95 -13.50 9.90
N ILE A 88 -2.33 -13.06 11.12
CA ILE A 88 -2.40 -13.92 12.31
C ILE A 88 -3.31 -15.12 12.04
N ARG A 89 -4.50 -14.88 11.49
CA ARG A 89 -5.45 -15.96 11.18
C ARG A 89 -4.86 -16.96 10.19
N VAL A 90 -4.28 -16.49 9.08
CA VAL A 90 -3.70 -17.37 8.05
C VAL A 90 -2.53 -18.18 8.65
N LEU A 91 -1.59 -17.51 9.30
CA LEU A 91 -0.42 -18.16 9.90
C LEU A 91 -0.83 -19.19 10.96
N SER A 92 -1.72 -18.83 11.88
CA SER A 92 -2.23 -19.76 12.92
C SER A 92 -2.95 -21.00 12.37
N SER A 93 -3.43 -20.96 11.13
CA SER A 93 -4.15 -22.05 10.48
C SER A 93 -3.26 -23.05 9.73
N CYS A 94 -1.96 -22.79 9.66
CA CYS A 94 -1.01 -23.59 8.90
C CYS A 94 0.08 -24.21 9.82
N GLN A 95 0.83 -25.19 9.34
CA GLN A 95 1.93 -25.81 10.10
C GLN A 95 3.19 -24.94 10.11
N PRO A 96 3.90 -24.71 11.23
CA PRO A 96 5.03 -23.76 11.30
C PRO A 96 6.15 -23.95 10.26
N ASP A 97 6.33 -25.17 9.77
CA ASP A 97 7.33 -25.58 8.78
C ASP A 97 6.86 -25.45 7.32
N ASP A 98 5.59 -25.10 7.09
CA ASP A 98 5.07 -24.90 5.73
C ASP A 98 5.58 -23.57 5.14
N LEU A 99 6.51 -23.71 4.20
CA LEU A 99 7.15 -22.60 3.49
C LEU A 99 6.16 -21.72 2.70
N ASN A 100 4.98 -22.23 2.34
CA ASN A 100 4.00 -21.49 1.55
C ASN A 100 3.12 -20.55 2.38
N ARG A 101 3.19 -20.63 3.71
CA ARG A 101 2.33 -19.86 4.61
C ARG A 101 2.40 -18.35 4.41
N PHE A 102 3.60 -17.84 4.18
CA PHE A 102 3.81 -16.41 3.95
C PHE A 102 3.29 -15.97 2.58
N THR A 103 3.46 -16.81 1.55
CA THR A 103 2.86 -16.60 0.23
C THR A 103 1.34 -16.60 0.32
N LEU A 104 0.75 -17.55 1.06
CA LEU A 104 -0.69 -17.63 1.27
C LEU A 104 -1.21 -16.40 2.01
N ALA A 105 -0.50 -15.92 3.04
CA ALA A 105 -0.85 -14.70 3.75
C ALA A 105 -0.82 -13.47 2.81
N ALA A 106 0.23 -13.33 1.99
CA ALA A 106 0.33 -12.26 1.00
C ALA A 106 -0.81 -12.32 -0.03
N GLN A 107 -1.12 -13.51 -0.56
CA GLN A 107 -2.24 -13.72 -1.47
C GLN A 107 -3.59 -13.36 -0.84
N ASN A 108 -3.81 -13.73 0.42
CA ASN A 108 -5.02 -13.35 1.17
C ASN A 108 -5.15 -11.83 1.31
N LEU A 109 -4.05 -11.12 1.57
CA LEU A 109 -4.04 -9.66 1.64
C LEU A 109 -4.35 -9.03 0.27
N VAL A 110 -3.78 -9.54 -0.82
CA VAL A 110 -4.06 -9.07 -2.19
C VAL A 110 -5.55 -9.28 -2.52
N MET A 111 -6.07 -10.50 -2.31
CA MET A 111 -7.48 -10.82 -2.57
C MET A 111 -8.42 -10.00 -1.69
N ARG A 112 -8.10 -9.81 -0.42
CA ARG A 112 -8.88 -8.97 0.51
C ARG A 112 -8.95 -7.53 0.03
N SER A 113 -7.85 -7.00 -0.48
CA SER A 113 -7.75 -5.60 -0.93
C SER A 113 -8.48 -5.39 -2.25
N ARG A 114 -8.33 -6.33 -3.19
CA ARG A 114 -9.04 -6.29 -4.47
C ARG A 114 -10.55 -6.47 -4.29
N GLY A 115 -10.98 -7.42 -3.48
CA GLY A 115 -12.39 -7.77 -3.34
C GLY A 115 -12.96 -8.47 -4.58
N ILE A 116 -14.26 -8.34 -4.80
CA ILE A 116 -15.00 -9.00 -5.88
C ILE A 116 -15.49 -7.95 -6.88
N LEU A 117 -15.41 -8.27 -8.18
CA LEU A 117 -15.96 -7.41 -9.22
C LEU A 117 -17.49 -7.48 -9.18
N LYS A 118 -18.14 -6.37 -8.82
CA LYS A 118 -19.61 -6.21 -8.85
C LYS A 118 -19.96 -5.06 -9.80
N GLY A 119 -20.56 -5.40 -10.94
CA GLY A 119 -20.82 -4.45 -12.02
C GLY A 119 -19.51 -3.90 -12.59
N HIS A 120 -19.30 -2.59 -12.49
CA HIS A 120 -18.09 -1.90 -12.96
C HIS A 120 -17.10 -1.53 -11.85
N SER A 121 -17.29 -2.02 -10.63
CA SER A 121 -16.46 -1.67 -9.47
C SER A 121 -16.02 -2.88 -8.67
N TRP A 122 -14.78 -2.86 -8.20
CA TRP A 122 -14.29 -3.78 -7.18
C TRP A 122 -14.92 -3.47 -5.82
N ARG A 123 -15.40 -4.48 -5.09
CA ARG A 123 -16.07 -4.31 -3.79
C ARG A 123 -15.61 -5.32 -2.76
N LEU A 124 -15.42 -4.82 -1.55
CA LEU A 124 -15.12 -5.61 -0.35
C LEU A 124 -16.40 -6.29 0.18
N SER A 125 -16.25 -7.20 1.15
CA SER A 125 -17.37 -7.93 1.77
C SER A 125 -18.37 -7.02 2.50
N ASN A 126 -17.94 -5.83 2.93
CA ASN A 126 -18.79 -4.81 3.54
C ASN A 126 -19.30 -3.76 2.52
N ASP A 127 -19.28 -4.10 1.23
CA ASP A 127 -19.67 -3.27 0.08
C ASP A 127 -18.91 -1.94 -0.09
N ARG A 128 -17.88 -1.68 0.72
CA ARG A 128 -16.89 -0.63 0.45
C ARG A 128 -16.17 -0.92 -0.87
N LEU A 129 -15.64 0.13 -1.50
CA LEU A 129 -14.82 -0.02 -2.69
C LEU A 129 -13.56 -0.84 -2.37
N GLY A 130 -13.31 -1.86 -3.20
CA GLY A 130 -12.03 -2.53 -3.25
C GLY A 130 -11.01 -1.70 -4.01
N SER A 131 -9.75 -2.10 -3.92
CA SER A 131 -8.66 -1.39 -4.58
C SER A 131 -8.82 -1.44 -6.10
N GLY A 132 -8.68 -0.27 -6.73
CA GLY A 132 -8.61 -0.11 -8.18
C GLY A 132 -7.19 -0.16 -8.72
N ASP A 133 -6.18 -0.06 -7.86
CA ASP A 133 -4.78 0.11 -8.23
C ASP A 133 -4.02 -1.23 -8.31
N ASP A 134 -2.76 -1.20 -8.76
CA ASP A 134 -1.83 -2.31 -8.67
C ASP A 134 -1.50 -2.64 -7.20
N ILE A 135 -1.52 -3.93 -6.87
CA ILE A 135 -1.37 -4.41 -5.49
C ILE A 135 -0.17 -5.35 -5.45
N SER A 136 0.87 -4.95 -4.71
CA SER A 136 2.01 -5.82 -4.39
C SER A 136 2.15 -5.92 -2.88
N VAL A 137 2.36 -7.13 -2.37
CA VAL A 137 2.49 -7.40 -0.93
C VAL A 137 3.62 -8.40 -0.68
N PHE A 138 4.44 -8.12 0.33
CA PHE A 138 5.44 -9.03 0.87
C PHE A 138 5.12 -9.32 2.33
N VAL A 139 5.19 -10.59 2.72
CA VAL A 139 5.08 -11.05 4.11
C VAL A 139 6.41 -11.74 4.44
N ILE A 140 7.17 -11.15 5.37
CA ILE A 140 8.57 -11.51 5.63
C ILE A 140 8.69 -12.02 7.07
N PRO A 141 9.08 -13.29 7.31
CA PRO A 141 9.25 -13.81 8.65
C PRO A 141 10.40 -13.14 9.40
N LEU A 142 10.22 -12.97 10.71
CA LEU A 142 11.25 -12.47 11.63
C LEU A 142 11.93 -13.59 12.44
N TYR A 143 11.29 -14.76 12.53
CA TYR A 143 11.82 -15.93 13.23
C TYR A 143 13.07 -16.50 12.55
N GLY A 144 14.00 -17.04 13.34
CA GLY A 144 15.19 -17.75 12.82
C GLY A 144 16.35 -16.84 12.38
N HIS A 145 16.28 -15.54 12.67
CA HIS A 145 17.35 -14.56 12.41
C HIS A 145 18.13 -14.12 13.67
N THR A 146 18.17 -14.98 14.69
CA THR A 146 19.03 -14.85 15.88
C THR A 146 20.30 -15.66 15.78
#